data_AF-A0A4R2T5N2-F1
#
_entry.id   AF-A0A4R2T5N2-F1
#
_cell.length_a   1.000
_cell.length_b   1.000
_cell.length_c   1.000
_cell.angle_alpha   90.00
_cell.angle_beta   90.00
_cell.angle_gamma   90.00
#
_symmetry.space_group_name_H-M   'P 1'
#
loop_
_entity.id
_entity.type
_entity.pdbx_description
1 polymer ?
#
loop_
_entity_poly.entity_id
_entity_poly.type
_entity_poly.pdbx_seq_one_letter_code
_entity_poly.pdbx_strand_id
1 'polypeptide(L)'
;MASGMRDTDNGLLRTIAIIAPNSFANILEAEQCMRQLALEKAPAASIYNGAHDVAVPLIEIARAASEGAGAGGQLAEWPLGEARQVLGSFADAIACDQVVSGQRAVRELGWHPSRHSIVDELRSYAQPSA
;
A
#
# COMPACT_ATOMS: atom_id res chain seq x y z
N MET A 1 10.60 2.05 -14.26
CA MET A 1 10.51 3.53 -14.19
C MET A 1 9.69 3.89 -12.96
N ALA A 2 10.35 4.31 -11.88
CA ALA A 2 9.74 4.93 -10.70
C ALA A 2 10.61 6.15 -10.37
N SER A 3 10.37 7.23 -11.11
CA SER A 3 11.21 8.45 -11.07
C SER A 3 10.59 9.57 -10.24
N GLY A 4 9.38 9.40 -9.71
CA GLY A 4 8.64 10.45 -9.01
C GLY A 4 8.86 10.52 -7.49
N MET A 5 9.63 9.59 -6.89
CA MET A 5 9.77 9.47 -5.43
C MET A 5 11.24 9.42 -4.96
N ARG A 6 12.17 9.82 -5.83
CA ARG A 6 13.56 10.09 -5.46
C ARG A 6 13.78 11.59 -5.58
N ASP A 7 13.88 12.25 -4.43
CA ASP A 7 14.40 13.61 -4.36
C ASP A 7 15.93 13.54 -4.58
N THR A 8 16.43 14.35 -5.51
CA THR A 8 17.80 14.35 -6.01
C THR A 8 18.82 14.88 -5.01
N ASP A 9 18.37 15.38 -3.85
CA ASP A 9 19.25 16.11 -2.94
C ASP A 9 19.94 15.25 -1.87
N ASN A 10 19.47 14.01 -1.60
CA ASN A 10 20.16 13.06 -0.69
C ASN A 10 19.83 11.57 -0.90
N GLY A 11 18.95 11.21 -1.86
CA GLY A 11 18.61 9.81 -2.16
C GLY A 11 17.68 9.11 -1.15
N LEU A 12 17.19 9.81 -0.13
CA LEU A 12 16.27 9.28 0.87
C LEU A 12 14.81 9.31 0.39
N LEU A 13 14.03 8.31 0.81
CA LEU A 13 12.58 8.32 0.65
C LEU A 13 11.96 9.36 1.61
N ARG A 14 11.16 10.27 1.05
CA ARG A 14 10.41 11.28 1.81
C ARG A 14 8.98 10.79 2.07
N THR A 15 8.48 10.94 3.29
CA THR A 15 7.10 10.52 3.67
C THR A 15 6.30 11.66 4.30
N ILE A 16 5.02 11.75 3.91
CA ILE A 16 4.08 12.81 4.30
C ILE A 16 3.28 12.42 5.57
N ALA A 17 3.14 11.12 5.86
CA ALA A 17 2.35 10.63 6.97
C ALA A 17 3.19 9.76 7.92
N ILE A 18 3.21 10.15 9.18
CA ILE A 18 4.00 9.45 10.21
C ILE A 18 3.21 8.27 10.81
N ILE A 19 1.86 8.29 10.82
CA ILE A 19 1.06 7.24 11.50
C ILE A 19 -0.27 6.89 10.78
N ALA A 20 -0.63 7.51 9.66
CA ALA A 20 -1.92 7.26 9.01
C ALA A 20 -2.07 5.77 8.57
N PRO A 21 -3.02 4.99 9.11
CA PRO A 21 -3.26 3.62 8.67
C PRO A 21 -3.79 3.55 7.24
N ASN A 22 -3.33 2.55 6.51
CA ASN A 22 -3.72 2.30 5.14
C ASN A 22 -3.98 0.80 4.90
N SER A 23 -5.09 0.49 4.26
CA SER A 23 -5.43 -0.87 3.82
C SER A 23 -4.87 -1.12 2.42
N PHE A 24 -3.85 -1.96 2.32
CA PHE A 24 -3.27 -2.38 1.03
C PHE A 24 -3.44 -3.88 0.85
N ALA A 25 -3.95 -4.28 -0.31
CA ALA A 25 -3.83 -5.65 -0.79
C ALA A 25 -2.81 -5.69 -1.93
N ASN A 26 -2.13 -6.82 -2.12
CA ASN A 26 -1.30 -7.02 -3.30
C ASN A 26 -2.18 -6.95 -4.56
N ILE A 27 -1.94 -5.94 -5.40
CA ILE A 27 -2.84 -5.55 -6.50
C ILE A 27 -3.11 -6.70 -7.48
N LEU A 28 -2.08 -7.49 -7.82
CA LEU A 28 -2.19 -8.50 -8.89
C LEU A 28 -2.99 -9.74 -8.44
N GLU A 29 -2.74 -10.25 -7.24
CA GLU A 29 -3.50 -11.41 -6.72
C GLU A 29 -4.90 -10.98 -6.26
N ALA A 30 -5.01 -9.83 -5.59
CA ALA A 30 -6.30 -9.31 -5.15
C ALA A 30 -7.24 -9.10 -6.33
N GLU A 31 -6.75 -8.60 -7.47
CA GLU A 31 -7.58 -8.45 -8.66
C GLU A 31 -8.07 -9.81 -9.20
N GLN A 32 -7.16 -10.75 -9.44
CA GLN A 32 -7.51 -11.99 -10.14
C GLN A 32 -8.42 -12.90 -9.30
N CYS A 33 -8.05 -13.16 -8.03
CA CYS A 33 -8.84 -14.02 -7.16
C CYS A 33 -10.19 -13.39 -6.83
N MET A 34 -10.24 -12.07 -6.57
CA MET A 34 -11.51 -11.40 -6.29
C MET A 34 -12.42 -11.38 -7.51
N ARG A 35 -11.87 -11.11 -8.70
CA ARG A 35 -12.66 -11.07 -9.95
C ARG A 35 -13.30 -12.42 -10.22
N GLN A 36 -12.55 -13.52 -10.06
CA GLN A 36 -13.09 -14.87 -10.23
C GLN A 36 -14.21 -15.14 -9.22
N LEU A 37 -13.97 -14.91 -7.94
CA LEU A 37 -14.96 -15.14 -6.89
C LEU A 37 -16.23 -14.29 -7.06
N ALA A 38 -16.08 -13.04 -7.49
CA ALA A 38 -17.21 -12.17 -7.78
C ALA A 38 -18.04 -12.71 -8.95
N LEU A 39 -17.42 -13.18 -10.03
CA LEU A 39 -18.14 -13.76 -11.16
C LEU A 39 -18.90 -15.04 -10.79
N GLU A 40 -18.32 -15.87 -9.93
CA GLU A 40 -18.90 -17.17 -9.56
C GLU A 40 -19.98 -17.07 -8.48
N LYS A 41 -19.81 -16.15 -7.52
CA LYS A 41 -20.58 -16.16 -6.26
C LYS A 41 -21.28 -14.84 -5.93
N ALA A 42 -20.90 -13.72 -6.54
CA ALA A 42 -21.51 -12.44 -6.17
C ALA A 42 -22.97 -12.35 -6.67
N PRO A 43 -23.90 -11.87 -5.83
CA PRO A 43 -25.19 -11.42 -6.31
C PRO A 43 -25.02 -10.27 -7.31
N ALA A 44 -25.91 -10.21 -8.30
CA ALA A 44 -25.93 -9.13 -9.28
C ALA A 44 -25.93 -7.74 -8.59
N ALA A 45 -25.22 -6.79 -9.19
CA ALA A 45 -25.07 -5.42 -8.69
C ALA A 45 -24.44 -5.29 -7.28
N SER A 46 -23.72 -6.31 -6.80
CA SER A 46 -22.96 -6.22 -5.55
C SER A 46 -21.61 -5.54 -5.72
N ILE A 47 -21.16 -4.81 -4.69
CA ILE A 47 -19.83 -4.16 -4.64
C ILE A 47 -19.04 -4.76 -3.47
N TYR A 48 -17.78 -5.08 -3.73
CA TYR A 48 -16.84 -5.64 -2.76
C TYR A 48 -15.51 -4.88 -2.80
N ASN A 49 -14.89 -4.71 -1.63
CA ASN A 49 -13.57 -4.10 -1.51
C ASN A 49 -12.49 -5.18 -1.51
N GLY A 50 -11.51 -5.05 -2.40
CA GLY A 50 -10.28 -5.85 -2.41
C GLY A 50 -9.28 -5.39 -1.35
N ALA A 51 -9.70 -5.33 -0.09
CA ALA A 51 -8.84 -4.94 1.03
C ALA A 51 -8.55 -6.16 1.93
N HIS A 52 -7.29 -6.52 2.04
CA HIS A 52 -6.80 -7.61 2.88
C HIS A 52 -6.16 -7.04 4.14
N ASP A 53 -6.18 -7.83 5.21
CA ASP A 53 -5.41 -7.64 6.44
C ASP A 53 -5.85 -6.47 7.31
N VAL A 54 -5.18 -6.36 8.45
CA VAL A 54 -5.24 -5.20 9.33
C VAL A 54 -4.57 -4.04 8.58
N ALA A 55 -5.19 -2.85 8.65
CA ALA A 55 -4.58 -1.66 8.07
C ALA A 55 -3.19 -1.40 8.66
N VAL A 56 -2.23 -1.10 7.79
CA VAL A 56 -0.83 -0.89 8.16
C VAL A 56 -0.53 0.62 8.14
N PRO A 57 0.15 1.18 9.16
CA PRO A 57 0.59 2.57 9.14
C PRO A 57 1.48 2.87 7.92
N LEU A 58 1.23 3.98 7.22
CA LEU A 58 2.00 4.33 6.02
C LEU A 58 3.52 4.42 6.28
N ILE A 59 3.91 4.83 7.48
CA ILE A 59 5.32 4.91 7.87
C ILE A 59 6.02 3.54 7.86
N GLU A 60 5.30 2.46 8.16
CA GLU A 60 5.86 1.11 8.15
C GLU A 60 6.08 0.65 6.71
N ILE A 61 5.15 0.99 5.81
CA ILE A 61 5.27 0.74 4.38
C ILE A 61 6.45 1.52 3.80
N ALA A 62 6.58 2.80 4.14
CA ALA A 62 7.70 3.63 3.70
C ALA A 62 9.04 3.07 4.21
N ARG A 63 9.10 2.62 5.47
CA ARG A 63 10.29 2.02 6.06
C ARG A 63 10.67 0.71 5.36
N ALA A 64 9.69 -0.17 5.13
CA ALA A 64 9.89 -1.41 4.39
C ALA A 64 10.40 -1.15 2.96
N ALA A 65 9.87 -0.12 2.28
CA ALA A 65 10.37 0.30 0.98
C ALA A 65 11.83 0.80 1.03
N SER A 66 12.19 1.54 2.09
CA SER A 66 13.57 2.00 2.31
C SER A 66 14.53 0.83 2.57
N GLU A 67 14.11 -0.16 3.37
CA GLU A 67 14.84 -1.41 3.58
C GLU A 67 15.03 -2.17 2.25
N GLY A 68 13.95 -2.38 1.50
CA GLY A 68 13.94 -3.03 0.19
C GLY A 68 14.82 -2.34 -0.86
N ALA A 69 14.96 -1.01 -0.78
CA ALA A 69 15.81 -0.22 -1.65
C ALA A 69 17.29 -0.17 -1.21
N GLY A 70 17.66 -0.84 -0.12
CA GLY A 70 19.02 -0.83 0.42
C GLY A 70 19.38 0.43 1.21
N ALA A 71 18.41 1.28 1.56
CA ALA A 71 18.59 2.49 2.37
C ALA A 71 18.39 2.25 3.88
N GLY A 72 18.30 0.99 4.31
CA GLY A 72 18.33 0.59 5.72
C GLY A 72 17.15 1.11 6.56
N GLY A 73 16.00 1.38 5.95
CA GLY A 73 14.83 1.90 6.66
C GLY A 73 14.90 3.40 6.96
N GLN A 74 15.89 4.13 6.44
CA GLN A 74 16.00 5.57 6.60
C GLN A 74 14.90 6.30 5.82
N LEU A 75 14.30 7.29 6.47
CA LEU A 75 13.23 8.12 5.93
C LEU A 75 13.50 9.58 6.27
N ALA A 76 13.05 10.48 5.40
CA ALA A 76 13.01 11.91 5.66
C ALA A 76 11.56 12.38 5.77
N GLU A 77 11.31 13.34 6.66
CA GLU A 77 10.00 13.98 6.73
C GLU A 77 9.74 14.83 5.49
N TRP A 78 8.51 14.77 4.99
CA TRP A 78 8.02 15.67 3.97
C TRP A 78 6.89 16.52 4.55
N PRO A 79 7.16 17.78 4.95
CA PRO A 79 6.13 18.66 5.46
C PRO A 79 4.96 18.75 4.47
N LEU A 80 3.74 18.55 4.94
CA LEU A 80 2.55 18.49 4.09
C LEU A 80 2.38 19.74 3.22
N GLY A 81 2.75 20.91 3.72
CA GLY A 81 2.74 22.16 2.95
C GLY A 81 3.65 22.12 1.72
N GLU A 82 4.86 21.57 1.86
CA GLU A 82 5.80 21.36 0.75
C GLU A 82 5.29 20.26 -0.20
N ALA A 83 4.80 19.16 0.37
CA ALA A 83 4.27 18.05 -0.41
C ALA A 83 3.09 18.47 -1.28
N ARG A 84 2.20 19.35 -0.79
CA ARG A 84 1.10 19.94 -1.58
C ARG A 84 1.58 20.74 -2.77
N GLN A 85 2.75 21.40 -2.69
CA GLN A 85 3.30 22.13 -3.85
C GLN A 85 3.70 21.18 -4.98
N VAL A 86 4.09 19.95 -4.65
CA VAL A 86 4.53 18.94 -5.63
C VAL A 86 3.40 18.02 -6.07
N LEU A 87 2.54 17.58 -5.15
CA LEU A 87 1.52 16.54 -5.36
C LEU A 87 0.09 17.11 -5.40
N GLY A 88 -0.10 18.40 -5.11
CA GLY A 88 -1.43 19.00 -4.99
C GLY A 88 -2.28 18.32 -3.91
N SER A 89 -3.56 18.13 -4.21
CA SER A 89 -4.52 17.46 -3.31
C SER A 89 -4.20 16.01 -3.01
N PHE A 90 -3.33 15.37 -3.79
CA PHE A 90 -2.91 14.00 -3.52
C PHE A 90 -2.06 13.90 -2.25
N ALA A 91 -1.34 14.96 -1.88
CA ALA A 91 -0.64 15.02 -0.59
C ALA A 91 -1.62 14.89 0.60
N ASP A 92 -2.79 15.52 0.49
CA ASP A 92 -3.83 15.42 1.50
C ASP A 92 -4.44 14.03 1.58
N ALA A 93 -4.67 13.38 0.43
CA ALA A 93 -5.15 12.00 0.39
C ALA A 93 -4.17 11.02 1.06
N ILE A 94 -2.87 11.18 0.82
CA ILE A 94 -1.80 10.39 1.45
C ILE A 94 -1.73 10.64 2.96
N ALA A 95 -2.01 11.86 3.41
CA ALA A 95 -1.97 12.22 4.83
C ALA A 95 -3.17 11.69 5.63
N CYS A 96 -4.25 11.26 4.97
CA CYS A 96 -5.46 10.76 5.61
C CYS A 96 -5.42 9.25 5.87
N ASP A 97 -6.15 8.80 6.88
CA ASP A 97 -6.36 7.38 7.17
C ASP A 97 -7.18 6.71 6.05
N GLN A 98 -6.55 5.81 5.27
CA GLN A 98 -7.19 5.08 4.18
C GLN A 98 -7.53 3.66 4.62
N VAL A 99 -8.50 3.53 5.52
CA VAL A 99 -8.92 2.22 6.07
C VAL A 99 -10.22 1.76 5.42
N VAL A 100 -10.16 0.63 4.73
CA VAL A 100 -11.32 0.05 4.03
C VAL A 100 -11.48 -1.41 4.44
N SER A 101 -12.70 -1.83 4.74
CA SER A 101 -12.99 -3.21 5.14
C SER A 101 -13.27 -4.11 3.94
N GLY A 102 -12.53 -5.21 3.83
CA GLY A 102 -12.81 -6.34 2.92
C GLY A 102 -13.70 -7.44 3.52
N GLN A 103 -14.18 -7.28 4.76
CA GLN A 103 -14.91 -8.34 5.48
C GLN A 103 -16.14 -8.87 4.73
N ARG A 104 -16.79 -8.02 3.92
CA ARG A 104 -17.93 -8.46 3.11
C ARG A 104 -17.53 -9.54 2.11
N ALA A 105 -16.40 -9.36 1.43
CA ALA A 105 -15.88 -10.34 0.47
C ALA A 105 -15.43 -11.64 1.14
N VAL A 106 -14.84 -11.53 2.34
CA VAL A 106 -14.51 -12.71 3.16
C VAL A 106 -15.79 -13.51 3.48
N ARG A 107 -16.84 -12.85 3.98
CA ARG A 107 -18.08 -13.51 4.42
C ARG A 107 -18.91 -14.06 3.27
N GLU A 108 -19.08 -13.30 2.19
CA GLU A 108 -20.03 -13.62 1.11
C GLU A 108 -19.38 -14.42 -0.03
N LEU A 109 -18.09 -14.19 -0.30
CA LEU A 109 -17.39 -14.83 -1.43
C LEU A 109 -16.41 -15.93 -0.95
N GLY A 110 -16.09 -15.97 0.34
CA GLY A 110 -15.02 -16.81 0.87
C GLY A 110 -13.63 -16.32 0.47
N TRP A 111 -13.48 -15.02 0.19
CA TRP A 111 -12.20 -14.46 -0.23
C TRP A 111 -11.18 -14.51 0.90
N HIS A 112 -10.02 -15.11 0.62
CA HIS A 112 -8.83 -15.16 1.48
C HIS A 112 -7.61 -15.14 0.55
N PRO A 113 -7.00 -13.96 0.31
CA PRO A 113 -5.76 -13.91 -0.45
C PRO A 113 -4.63 -14.58 0.35
N SER A 114 -3.61 -15.04 -0.36
CA SER A 114 -2.55 -15.86 0.22
C SER A 114 -1.16 -15.23 0.15
N ARG A 115 -0.99 -14.15 -0.62
CA ARG A 115 0.30 -13.44 -0.67
C ARG A 115 0.60 -12.70 0.62
N HIS A 116 1.91 -12.56 0.78
CA HIS A 116 2.59 -11.74 1.75
C HIS A 116 2.02 -10.32 1.83
N SER A 117 2.04 -9.75 3.02
CA SER A 117 1.69 -8.34 3.23
C SER A 117 2.58 -7.44 2.37
N ILE A 118 2.11 -6.23 2.05
CA ILE A 118 2.91 -5.24 1.31
C ILE A 118 4.25 -4.94 2.01
N VAL A 119 4.29 -5.00 3.34
CA VAL A 119 5.51 -4.80 4.13
C VAL A 119 6.51 -5.92 3.87
N ASP A 120 6.06 -7.17 3.91
CA ASP A 120 6.90 -8.34 3.64
C ASP A 120 7.39 -8.36 2.20
N GLU A 121 6.52 -8.02 1.25
CA GLU A 121 6.87 -7.91 -0.16
C GLU A 121 7.96 -6.87 -0.39
N LEU A 122 7.81 -5.66 0.15
CA LEU A 122 8.80 -4.60 0.00
C LEU A 122 10.15 -4.99 0.62
N ARG A 123 10.14 -5.64 1.79
CA ARG A 123 11.37 -6.14 2.44
C ARG A 123 12.05 -7.23 1.63
N SER A 124 11.30 -8.07 0.91
CA SER A 124 11.88 -9.14 0.09
C SER A 124 12.79 -8.60 -1.02
N TYR A 125 12.57 -7.37 -1.49
CA TYR A 125 13.43 -6.73 -2.50
C TYR A 125 14.85 -6.43 -2.00
N ALA A 126 15.08 -6.39 -0.68
CA ALA A 126 16.42 -6.24 -0.11
C ALA A 126 17.28 -7.51 -0.28
N GLN A 127 16.64 -8.67 -0.49
CA GLN A 127 17.37 -9.91 -0.70
C GLN A 127 17.74 -10.02 -2.19
N PRO A 128 19.02 -10.24 -2.53
CA PRO A 128 19.38 -10.50 -3.92
C PRO A 128 18.61 -11.74 -4.38
N SER A 129 17.92 -11.63 -5.52
CA SER A 129 17.35 -12.78 -6.21
C SER A 129 18.44 -13.84 -6.37
N ALA A 130 18.25 -14.98 -5.69
CA ALA A 130 19.13 -16.15 -5.82
C ALA A 130 19.09 -16.73 -7.23
#